data_AF-A0A6P2BPX7-F1
#
_entry.id   AF-A0A6P2BPX7-F1
#
_cell.length_a   1.000
_cell.length_b   1.000
_cell.length_c   1.000
_cell.angle_alpha   90.00
_cell.angle_beta   90.00
_cell.angle_gamma   90.00
#
_symmetry.space_group_name_H-M   'P 1'
#
loop_
_entity.id
_entity.type
_entity.pdbx_description
1 polymer ?
#
loop_
_entity_poly.entity_id
_entity_poly.type
_entity_poly.pdbx_seq_one_letter_code
_entity_poly.pdbx_strand_id
1 'polypeptide(L)'
;MTASPVSPASTATTVPARGHALRRTGRALRGGGLLAAGWLVLLLLASLTAAWWEPYQTDAQDSAHTLAGPSGSHWLGTDELGRDVLTRIAAGSWISVGPALLAVVVAFGIGIPLALAAAEHGRWVERGSSRFAELLLALPAIVILLAFVGAVGVHPWAIMTVLGVLLSAPVYRVFLIQAQSLRTRLYVDAARVNGVSSAQVNLRHVLPGMLTAIAVQAAQLFAIGVLIEAGLAFMGFGPSVPSPSWGGLIAAASQHIYDDPWLMVPTGLVLALTVIAANVLADAVGTGGGERERVRLRPSAPERGKRRPAGAGHTGARVLVGRWCYRYGRCDSFRCRGGRADG
;
A
#
# COMPACT_ATOMS: atom_id res chain seq x y z
N MET A 1 6.27 18.93 -59.18
CA MET A 1 7.35 18.84 -58.18
C MET A 1 7.63 20.26 -57.66
N THR A 2 7.08 20.62 -56.51
CA THR A 2 7.47 21.83 -55.76
C THR A 2 7.21 21.54 -54.29
N ALA A 3 8.24 21.06 -53.58
CA ALA A 3 8.21 20.85 -52.13
C ALA A 3 8.46 22.19 -51.44
N SER A 4 7.59 22.57 -50.50
CA SER A 4 7.81 23.70 -49.59
C SER A 4 8.73 23.27 -48.44
N PRO A 5 9.62 24.15 -47.93
CA PRO A 5 10.47 23.83 -46.79
C PRO A 5 9.68 23.95 -45.47
N VAL A 6 9.72 22.91 -44.65
CA VAL A 6 9.21 22.93 -43.26
C VAL A 6 10.32 23.50 -42.37
N SER A 7 10.06 24.64 -41.73
CA SER A 7 10.92 25.19 -40.67
C SER A 7 10.81 24.35 -39.38
N PRO A 8 11.92 24.03 -38.69
CA PRO A 8 11.87 23.33 -37.41
C PRO A 8 11.46 24.30 -36.30
N ALA A 9 10.35 23.99 -35.63
CA ALA A 9 9.96 24.65 -34.39
C ALA A 9 10.99 24.33 -33.29
N SER A 10 11.58 25.37 -32.70
CA SER A 10 12.47 25.27 -31.54
C SER A 10 11.65 24.81 -30.32
N THR A 11 11.81 23.54 -29.94
CA THR A 11 11.32 23.02 -28.66
C THR A 11 12.32 23.40 -27.58
N ALA A 12 12.00 24.44 -26.82
CA ALA A 12 12.74 24.79 -25.61
C ALA A 12 12.64 23.64 -24.60
N THR A 13 13.77 22.97 -24.34
CA THR A 13 13.92 21.95 -23.32
C THR A 13 13.90 22.60 -21.93
N THR A 14 12.76 22.59 -21.25
CA THR A 14 12.73 22.87 -19.81
C THR A 14 13.33 21.69 -19.05
N VAL A 15 14.57 21.86 -18.59
CA VAL A 15 15.24 20.95 -17.64
C VAL A 15 14.45 20.95 -16.32
N PRO A 16 13.97 19.80 -15.81
CA PRO A 16 13.31 19.77 -14.52
C PRO A 16 14.34 19.97 -13.40
N ALA A 17 14.21 21.08 -12.67
CA ALA A 17 15.03 21.41 -11.52
C ALA A 17 14.88 20.36 -10.40
N ARG A 18 16.00 19.68 -10.07
CA ARG A 18 16.14 18.66 -9.01
C ARG A 18 15.86 19.15 -7.58
N GLY A 19 15.61 20.44 -7.36
CA GLY A 19 15.54 21.06 -6.01
C GLY A 19 14.17 21.08 -5.32
N HIS A 20 13.09 20.63 -5.95
CA HIS A 20 11.72 20.82 -5.41
C HIS A 20 11.06 19.57 -4.81
N ALA A 21 11.74 18.42 -4.81
CA ALA A 21 11.19 17.17 -4.27
C ALA A 21 11.12 17.18 -2.73
N LEU A 22 12.13 17.72 -2.03
CA LEU A 22 12.16 17.72 -0.56
C LEU A 22 11.20 18.74 0.09
N ARG A 23 10.91 19.89 -0.55
CA ARG A 23 10.00 20.91 0.02
C ARG A 23 8.51 20.59 -0.17
N ARG A 24 8.16 19.56 -0.94
CA ARG A 24 6.75 19.18 -1.23
C ARG A 24 6.22 18.05 -0.34
N THR A 25 7.10 17.22 0.22
CA THR A 25 6.75 16.22 1.24
C THR A 25 6.20 16.86 2.52
N GLY A 26 6.67 18.05 2.88
CA GLY A 26 6.23 18.79 4.08
C GLY A 26 4.80 19.34 4.04
N ARG A 27 4.11 19.33 2.89
CA ARG A 27 2.69 19.76 2.80
C ARG A 27 1.68 18.60 2.76
N ALA A 28 2.13 17.40 2.39
CA ALA A 28 1.31 16.18 2.39
C ALA A 28 1.19 15.55 3.79
N LEU A 29 2.15 15.85 4.66
CA LEU A 29 2.16 15.52 6.10
C LEU A 29 1.27 16.46 6.94
N ARG A 30 0.12 16.94 6.42
CA ARG A 30 -0.76 17.81 7.22
C ARG A 30 -1.70 16.99 8.09
N GLY A 31 -1.54 17.15 9.41
CA GLY A 31 -2.44 16.64 10.45
C GLY A 31 -2.29 15.14 10.70
N GLY A 32 -3.01 14.33 9.92
CA GLY A 32 -3.13 12.88 10.18
C GLY A 32 -1.84 12.09 9.99
N GLY A 33 -1.09 12.37 8.92
CA GLY A 33 0.16 11.63 8.63
C GLY A 33 1.28 11.84 9.64
N LEU A 34 1.42 13.05 10.20
CA LEU A 34 2.41 13.33 11.26
C LEU A 34 2.01 12.69 12.58
N LEU A 35 0.72 12.71 12.92
CA LEU A 35 0.21 12.04 14.12
C LEU A 35 0.39 10.53 14.02
N ALA A 36 0.08 9.94 12.86
CA ALA A 36 0.28 8.53 12.59
C ALA A 36 1.75 8.11 12.66
N ALA A 37 2.64 8.85 11.98
CA ALA A 37 4.09 8.62 12.07
C ALA A 37 4.60 8.82 13.50
N GLY A 38 4.13 9.85 14.20
CA GLY A 38 4.46 10.13 15.58
C GLY A 38 4.03 9.01 16.53
N TRP A 39 2.83 8.45 16.34
CA TRP A 39 2.35 7.30 17.11
C TRP A 39 3.22 6.05 16.91
N LEU A 40 3.53 5.70 15.66
CA LEU A 40 4.37 4.54 15.36
C LEU A 40 5.80 4.72 15.88
N VAL A 41 6.37 5.92 15.76
CA VAL A 41 7.69 6.25 16.31
C VAL A 41 7.64 6.21 17.84
N LEU A 42 6.58 6.73 18.47
CA LEU A 42 6.41 6.67 19.91
C LEU A 42 6.33 5.23 20.41
N LEU A 43 5.58 4.35 19.75
CA LEU A 43 5.54 2.93 20.12
C LEU A 43 6.89 2.25 19.94
N LEU A 44 7.61 2.56 18.86
CA LEU A 44 8.94 2.05 18.62
C LEU A 44 9.92 2.51 19.71
N LEU A 45 9.87 3.79 20.08
CA LEU A 45 10.69 4.37 21.15
C LEU A 45 10.31 3.78 22.50
N ALA A 46 9.03 3.70 22.83
CA ALA A 46 8.52 3.09 24.05
C ALA A 46 9.01 1.65 24.17
N SER A 47 8.96 0.88 23.08
CA SER A 47 9.46 -0.49 23.05
C SER A 47 10.98 -0.60 23.21
N LEU A 48 11.77 0.24 22.53
CA LEU A 48 13.23 0.21 22.61
C LEU A 48 13.77 0.72 23.95
N THR A 49 13.06 1.68 24.55
CA THR A 49 13.44 2.28 25.82
C THR A 49 12.78 1.60 27.02
N ALA A 50 11.91 0.61 26.79
CA ALA A 50 11.15 -0.09 27.83
C ALA A 50 12.03 -0.49 29.03
N ALA A 51 13.19 -1.09 28.74
CA ALA A 51 14.16 -1.51 29.76
C ALA A 51 14.69 -0.37 30.67
N TRP A 52 14.49 0.91 30.32
CA TRP A 52 14.99 2.07 31.06
C TRP A 52 13.92 2.80 31.87
N TRP A 53 12.62 2.64 31.56
CA TRP A 53 11.54 3.36 32.23
C TRP A 53 10.41 2.47 32.75
N GLU A 54 10.45 1.16 32.51
CA GLU A 54 9.50 0.21 33.08
C GLU A 54 9.54 0.30 34.62
N PRO A 55 8.42 0.65 35.28
CA PRO A 55 8.39 0.79 36.74
C PRO A 55 8.54 -0.55 37.46
N TYR A 56 8.19 -1.65 36.79
CA TYR A 56 8.15 -3.01 37.31
C TYR A 56 8.90 -3.96 36.38
N GLN A 57 9.37 -5.10 36.89
CA GLN A 57 9.83 -6.16 36.00
C GLN A 57 8.63 -6.73 35.24
N THR A 58 8.81 -7.07 33.97
CA THR A 58 7.74 -7.57 33.08
C THR A 58 6.97 -8.77 33.67
N ASP A 59 7.66 -9.59 34.48
CA ASP A 59 7.12 -10.80 35.09
C ASP A 59 6.85 -10.68 36.60
N ALA A 60 7.08 -9.50 37.19
CA ALA A 60 6.82 -9.28 38.61
C ALA A 60 5.33 -9.46 38.91
N GLN A 61 5.03 -10.41 39.79
CA GLN A 61 3.68 -10.74 40.22
C GLN A 61 3.38 -10.07 41.55
N ASP A 62 2.20 -9.44 41.64
CA ASP A 62 1.64 -8.95 42.90
C ASP A 62 0.28 -9.60 43.15
N SER A 63 0.28 -10.73 43.86
CA SER A 63 -0.95 -11.47 44.18
C SER A 63 -1.94 -10.69 45.04
N ALA A 64 -1.54 -9.57 45.67
CA ALA A 64 -2.46 -8.72 46.42
C ALA A 64 -3.29 -7.80 45.52
N HIS A 65 -2.83 -7.56 44.29
CA HIS A 65 -3.50 -6.70 43.30
C HIS A 65 -3.77 -7.48 42.01
N THR A 66 -4.44 -8.63 42.10
CA THR A 66 -4.90 -9.37 40.90
C THR A 66 -6.15 -8.73 40.32
N LEU A 67 -6.21 -8.59 38.98
CA LEU A 67 -7.34 -7.98 38.27
C LEU A 67 -7.73 -6.60 38.85
N ALA A 68 -6.73 -5.81 39.23
CA ALA A 68 -6.96 -4.49 39.79
C ALA A 68 -7.02 -3.44 38.67
N GLY A 69 -8.02 -2.57 38.73
CA GLY A 69 -8.14 -1.44 37.81
C GLY A 69 -7.01 -0.41 37.94
N PRO A 70 -7.05 0.65 37.12
CA PRO A 70 -6.04 1.72 37.13
C PRO A 70 -5.84 2.33 38.52
N SER A 71 -4.59 2.40 38.95
CA SER A 71 -4.19 2.97 40.23
C SER A 71 -2.89 3.75 40.12
N GLY A 72 -2.52 4.48 41.18
CA GLY A 72 -1.27 5.25 41.21
C GLY A 72 -0.01 4.38 41.12
N SER A 73 -0.08 3.12 41.57
CA SER A 73 0.97 2.11 41.39
C SER A 73 0.90 1.48 40.00
N HIS A 74 -0.28 1.05 39.56
CA HIS A 74 -0.49 0.41 38.25
C HIS A 74 -1.33 1.28 37.32
N TRP A 75 -0.68 2.10 36.49
CA TRP A 75 -1.35 3.16 35.72
C TRP A 75 -2.43 2.64 34.77
N LEU A 76 -2.25 1.44 34.21
CA LEU A 76 -3.22 0.79 33.33
C LEU A 76 -3.92 -0.40 33.99
N GLY A 77 -3.68 -0.63 35.29
CA GLY A 77 -4.16 -1.79 36.03
C GLY A 77 -3.22 -3.00 35.95
N THR A 78 -3.69 -4.12 36.47
CA THR A 78 -2.95 -5.38 36.57
C THR A 78 -3.70 -6.55 35.94
N ASP A 79 -2.98 -7.60 35.55
CA ASP A 79 -3.56 -8.82 35.00
C ASP A 79 -3.96 -9.86 36.08
N GLU A 80 -4.36 -11.05 35.62
CA GLU A 80 -4.78 -12.19 36.46
C GLU A 80 -3.71 -12.65 37.48
N LEU A 81 -2.44 -12.32 37.24
CA LEU A 81 -1.29 -12.63 38.08
C LEU A 81 -0.80 -11.40 38.86
N GLY A 82 -1.49 -10.27 38.76
CA GLY A 82 -1.12 -9.01 39.38
C GLY A 82 0.07 -8.33 38.72
N ARG A 83 0.37 -8.63 37.46
CA ARG A 83 1.47 -8.01 36.73
C ARG A 83 1.00 -6.71 36.09
N ASP A 84 1.87 -5.72 36.03
CA ASP A 84 1.56 -4.39 35.50
C ASP A 84 1.28 -4.40 33.98
N VAL A 85 0.08 -3.98 33.57
CA VAL A 85 -0.36 -4.04 32.17
C VAL A 85 0.43 -3.10 31.27
N LEU A 86 0.81 -1.91 31.77
CA LEU A 86 1.58 -0.93 30.98
C LEU A 86 2.97 -1.48 30.62
N THR A 87 3.65 -2.03 31.62
CA THR A 87 4.95 -2.70 31.47
C THR A 87 4.84 -3.85 30.47
N ARG A 88 3.82 -4.70 30.58
CA ARG A 88 3.63 -5.82 29.64
C ARG A 88 3.33 -5.39 28.21
N ILE A 89 2.57 -4.30 28.01
CA ILE A 89 2.33 -3.72 26.68
C ILE A 89 3.63 -3.19 26.06
N ALA A 90 4.45 -2.48 26.84
CA ALA A 90 5.72 -1.94 26.39
C ALA A 90 6.71 -3.06 26.02
N ALA A 91 6.89 -4.05 26.90
CA ALA A 91 7.70 -5.23 26.64
C ALA A 91 7.23 -6.03 25.43
N GLY A 92 5.91 -6.19 25.26
CA GLY A 92 5.33 -6.93 24.14
C GLY A 92 5.35 -6.21 22.80
N SER A 93 5.67 -4.92 22.78
CA SER A 93 5.60 -4.08 21.57
C SER A 93 6.55 -4.56 20.46
N TRP A 94 7.81 -4.83 20.77
CA TRP A 94 8.78 -5.33 19.78
C TRP A 94 8.41 -6.74 19.30
N ILE A 95 7.88 -7.57 20.21
CA ILE A 95 7.51 -8.94 19.91
C ILE A 95 6.31 -9.01 18.96
N SER A 96 5.39 -8.03 19.03
CA SER A 96 4.28 -7.92 18.08
C SER A 96 4.65 -7.16 16.79
N VAL A 97 5.43 -6.09 16.88
CA VAL A 97 5.78 -5.23 15.73
C VAL A 97 6.93 -5.79 14.88
N GLY A 98 7.97 -6.33 15.52
CA GLY A 98 9.19 -6.79 14.86
C GLY A 98 8.94 -7.91 13.85
N PRO A 99 8.27 -9.01 14.23
CA PRO A 99 7.90 -10.08 13.30
C PRO A 99 7.01 -9.59 12.15
N ALA A 100 6.04 -8.70 12.42
CA ALA A 100 5.21 -8.10 11.36
C ALA A 100 6.04 -7.27 10.37
N LEU A 101 7.03 -6.51 10.86
CA LEU A 101 7.97 -5.78 10.02
C LEU A 101 8.83 -6.74 9.17
N LEU A 102 9.28 -7.86 9.74
CA LEU A 102 10.01 -8.88 9.00
C LEU A 102 9.17 -9.45 7.85
N ALA A 103 7.88 -9.74 8.08
CA ALA A 103 6.98 -10.23 7.04
C ALA A 103 6.92 -9.25 5.85
N VAL A 104 6.85 -7.94 6.12
CA VAL A 104 6.88 -6.91 5.07
C VAL A 104 8.22 -6.90 4.34
N VAL A 105 9.35 -6.93 5.06
CA VAL A 105 10.68 -6.94 4.43
C VAL A 105 10.84 -8.15 3.50
N VAL A 106 10.41 -9.33 3.93
CA VAL A 106 10.46 -10.55 3.10
C VAL A 106 9.52 -10.45 1.90
N ALA A 107 8.29 -9.97 2.09
CA ALA A 107 7.32 -9.81 1.01
C ALA A 107 7.83 -8.88 -0.10
N PHE A 108 8.44 -7.75 0.28
CA PHE A 108 9.01 -6.80 -0.66
C PHE A 108 10.33 -7.28 -1.26
N GLY A 109 11.17 -7.93 -0.45
CA GLY A 109 12.43 -8.52 -0.87
C GLY A 109 12.26 -9.61 -1.94
N ILE A 110 11.12 -10.30 -1.96
CA ILE A 110 10.79 -11.31 -2.98
C ILE A 110 9.95 -10.69 -4.11
N GLY A 111 8.88 -9.97 -3.75
CA GLY A 111 7.87 -9.51 -4.70
C GLY A 111 8.37 -8.45 -5.69
N ILE A 112 9.17 -7.48 -5.24
CA ILE A 112 9.69 -6.41 -6.13
C ILE A 112 10.71 -6.96 -7.14
N PRO A 113 11.73 -7.74 -6.74
CA PRO A 113 12.65 -8.32 -7.71
C PRO A 113 11.95 -9.19 -8.76
N LEU A 114 10.99 -10.01 -8.34
CA LEU A 114 10.17 -10.80 -9.27
C LEU A 114 9.37 -9.93 -10.23
N ALA A 115 8.75 -8.85 -9.74
CA ALA A 115 7.97 -7.93 -10.57
C ALA A 115 8.84 -7.20 -11.60
N LEU A 116 10.02 -6.72 -11.20
CA LEU A 116 10.98 -6.07 -12.10
C LEU A 116 11.52 -7.06 -13.14
N ALA A 117 11.87 -8.28 -12.74
CA ALA A 117 12.36 -9.32 -13.63
C ALA A 117 11.29 -9.73 -14.66
N ALA A 118 10.03 -9.91 -14.23
CA ALA A 118 8.89 -10.20 -15.08
C ALA A 118 8.58 -9.05 -16.06
N ALA A 119 8.65 -7.80 -15.61
CA ALA A 119 8.49 -6.63 -16.47
C ALA A 119 9.61 -6.49 -17.52
N GLU A 120 10.76 -7.13 -17.29
CA GLU A 120 11.93 -7.06 -18.15
C GLU A 120 12.02 -8.16 -19.21
N HIS A 121 11.93 -9.42 -18.79
CA HIS A 121 12.34 -10.57 -19.58
C HIS A 121 11.20 -11.18 -20.43
N GLY A 122 10.09 -10.45 -20.57
CA GLY A 122 8.98 -10.80 -21.46
C GLY A 122 8.06 -11.91 -20.92
N ARG A 123 7.25 -12.45 -21.85
CA ARG A 123 6.05 -13.25 -21.54
C ARG A 123 6.30 -14.57 -20.80
N TRP A 124 7.53 -15.10 -20.75
CA TRP A 124 7.82 -16.37 -20.07
C TRP A 124 8.05 -16.18 -18.57
N VAL A 125 8.93 -15.26 -18.19
CA VAL A 125 9.18 -14.94 -16.77
C VAL A 125 7.90 -14.42 -16.12
N GLU A 126 7.19 -13.52 -16.81
CA GLU A 126 5.89 -13.04 -16.35
C GLU A 126 4.87 -14.17 -16.16
N ARG A 127 4.77 -15.11 -17.10
CA ARG A 127 3.86 -16.27 -16.94
C ARG A 127 4.27 -17.15 -15.75
N GLY A 128 5.56 -17.46 -15.59
CA GLY A 128 6.05 -18.29 -14.49
C GLY A 128 5.80 -17.64 -13.13
N SER A 129 6.22 -16.38 -12.97
CA SER A 129 6.04 -15.63 -11.72
C SER A 129 4.57 -15.39 -11.38
N SER A 130 3.73 -15.11 -12.38
CA SER A 130 2.28 -14.96 -12.16
C SER A 130 1.62 -16.27 -11.75
N ARG A 131 2.01 -17.41 -12.34
CA ARG A 131 1.50 -18.73 -11.92
C ARG A 131 1.89 -19.09 -10.49
N PHE A 132 3.13 -18.77 -10.11
CA PHE A 132 3.56 -18.94 -8.72
C PHE A 132 2.76 -18.04 -7.76
N ALA A 133 2.55 -16.77 -8.13
CA ALA A 133 1.73 -15.86 -7.32
C ALA A 133 0.27 -16.32 -7.20
N GLU A 134 -0.32 -16.85 -8.27
CA GLU A 134 -1.66 -17.45 -8.25
C GLU A 134 -1.74 -18.64 -7.29
N LEU A 135 -0.71 -19.50 -7.24
CA LEU A 135 -0.64 -20.62 -6.30
C LEU A 135 -0.61 -20.15 -4.84
N LEU A 136 0.19 -19.13 -4.54
CA LEU A 136 0.26 -18.57 -3.19
C LEU A 136 -1.06 -17.90 -2.75
N LEU A 137 -1.76 -17.26 -3.69
CA LEU A 137 -3.04 -16.58 -3.43
C LEU A 137 -4.24 -17.54 -3.35
N ALA A 138 -4.11 -18.77 -3.86
CA ALA A 138 -5.20 -19.75 -3.89
C ALA A 138 -5.57 -20.26 -2.49
N LEU A 139 -4.63 -20.22 -1.55
CA LEU A 139 -4.80 -20.74 -0.20
C LEU A 139 -4.91 -19.59 0.82
N PRO A 140 -5.86 -19.67 1.77
CA PRO A 140 -5.93 -18.69 2.86
C PRO A 140 -4.66 -18.70 3.70
N ALA A 141 -4.05 -17.52 3.90
CA ALA A 141 -2.77 -17.41 4.61
C ALA A 141 -2.82 -18.00 6.03
N ILE A 142 -3.89 -17.73 6.79
CA ILE A 142 -4.08 -18.29 8.14
C ILE A 142 -3.99 -19.82 8.15
N VAL A 143 -4.59 -20.50 7.17
CA VAL A 143 -4.59 -21.97 7.13
C VAL A 143 -3.16 -22.49 6.94
N ILE A 144 -2.38 -21.87 6.05
CA ILE A 144 -0.97 -22.23 5.84
C ILE A 144 -0.16 -21.96 7.12
N LEU A 145 -0.37 -20.83 7.79
CA LEU A 145 0.36 -20.49 9.01
C LEU A 145 0.04 -21.48 10.15
N LEU A 146 -1.23 -21.84 10.33
CA LEU A 146 -1.61 -22.83 11.34
C LEU A 146 -1.02 -24.21 11.04
N ALA A 147 -1.02 -24.64 9.78
CA ALA A 147 -0.36 -25.87 9.37
C ALA A 147 1.17 -25.82 9.63
N PHE A 148 1.80 -24.68 9.34
CA PHE A 148 3.22 -24.47 9.62
C PHE A 148 3.53 -24.54 11.12
N VAL A 149 2.70 -23.90 11.96
CA VAL A 149 2.83 -23.98 13.41
C VAL A 149 2.66 -25.42 13.91
N GLY A 150 1.71 -26.18 13.39
CA GLY A 150 1.52 -27.59 13.74
C GLY A 150 2.72 -28.47 13.36
N ALA A 151 3.45 -28.12 12.29
CA ALA A 151 4.59 -28.89 11.80
C ALA A 151 5.93 -28.50 12.45
N VAL A 152 6.17 -27.21 12.68
CA VAL A 152 7.46 -26.66 13.13
C VAL A 152 7.44 -26.22 14.60
N GLY A 153 6.25 -25.97 15.14
CA GLY A 153 6.06 -25.36 16.45
C GLY A 153 5.94 -23.83 16.39
N VAL A 154 5.86 -23.22 17.57
CA VAL A 154 5.57 -21.79 17.70
C VAL A 154 6.86 -20.98 17.72
N HIS A 155 7.19 -20.36 16.60
CA HIS A 155 8.32 -19.44 16.48
C HIS A 155 7.90 -18.17 15.71
N PRO A 156 7.61 -17.04 16.40
CA PRO A 156 6.99 -15.85 15.79
C PRO A 156 7.70 -15.37 14.53
N TRP A 157 9.04 -15.29 14.55
CA TRP A 157 9.83 -14.86 13.40
C TRP A 157 9.74 -15.82 12.20
N ALA A 158 9.64 -17.13 12.45
CA ALA A 158 9.58 -18.12 11.38
C ALA A 158 8.19 -18.10 10.73
N ILE A 159 7.14 -18.06 11.56
CA ILE A 159 5.75 -17.93 11.12
C ILE A 159 5.58 -16.66 10.27
N MET A 160 6.11 -15.52 10.73
CA MET A 160 6.01 -14.27 9.99
C MET A 160 6.91 -14.21 8.75
N THR A 161 8.01 -14.97 8.70
CA THR A 161 8.78 -15.16 7.46
C THR A 161 7.94 -15.89 6.42
N VAL A 162 7.23 -16.96 6.80
CA VAL A 162 6.29 -17.67 5.93
C VAL A 162 5.17 -16.73 5.47
N LEU A 163 4.59 -15.94 6.38
CA LEU A 163 3.62 -14.91 6.00
C LEU A 163 4.21 -13.94 4.96
N GLY A 164 5.46 -13.48 5.14
CA GLY A 164 6.13 -12.62 4.18
C GLY A 164 6.27 -13.26 2.80
N VAL A 165 6.60 -14.54 2.72
CA VAL A 165 6.62 -15.30 1.44
C VAL A 165 5.24 -15.32 0.81
N LEU A 166 4.18 -15.56 1.58
CA LEU A 166 2.80 -15.54 1.07
C LEU A 166 2.40 -14.13 0.57
N LEU A 167 2.77 -13.09 1.32
CA LEU A 167 2.52 -11.69 0.97
C LEU A 167 3.39 -11.19 -0.20
N SER A 168 4.40 -11.95 -0.63
CA SER A 168 5.18 -11.61 -1.83
C SER A 168 4.33 -11.64 -3.10
N ALA A 169 3.30 -12.49 -3.16
CA ALA A 169 2.39 -12.61 -4.31
C ALA A 169 1.55 -11.35 -4.57
N PRO A 170 0.81 -10.78 -3.58
CA PRO A 170 0.10 -9.53 -3.78
C PRO A 170 1.05 -8.36 -4.07
N VAL A 171 2.24 -8.32 -3.44
CA VAL A 171 3.29 -7.33 -3.74
C VAL A 171 3.71 -7.43 -5.21
N TYR A 172 4.07 -8.62 -5.68
CA TYR A 172 4.44 -8.89 -7.07
C TYR A 172 3.36 -8.36 -8.03
N ARG A 173 2.09 -8.70 -7.79
CA ARG A 173 0.98 -8.33 -8.67
C ARG A 173 0.81 -6.81 -8.80
N VAL A 174 0.87 -6.10 -7.68
CA VAL A 174 0.75 -4.62 -7.67
C VAL A 174 1.93 -3.98 -8.40
N PHE A 175 3.16 -4.40 -8.09
CA PHE A 175 4.35 -3.78 -8.66
C PHE A 175 4.64 -4.19 -10.09
N LEU A 176 4.16 -5.34 -10.56
CA LEU A 176 4.28 -5.73 -11.97
C LEU A 176 3.57 -4.71 -12.86
N ILE A 177 2.32 -4.37 -12.55
CA ILE A 177 1.52 -3.41 -13.32
C ILE A 177 2.21 -2.04 -13.34
N GLN A 178 2.71 -1.60 -12.18
CA GLN A 178 3.39 -0.32 -12.05
C GLN A 178 4.73 -0.30 -12.81
N ALA A 179 5.51 -1.38 -12.73
CA ALA A 179 6.79 -1.50 -13.42
C ALA A 179 6.60 -1.52 -14.94
N GLN A 180 5.61 -2.26 -15.45
CA GLN A 180 5.24 -2.25 -16.87
C GLN A 180 4.83 -0.84 -17.33
N SER A 181 3.98 -0.14 -16.56
CA SER A 181 3.54 1.23 -16.86
C SER A 181 4.68 2.26 -16.87
N LEU A 182 5.62 2.18 -15.93
CA LEU A 182 6.76 3.11 -15.88
C LEU A 182 7.77 2.86 -16.98
N ARG A 183 7.95 1.59 -17.40
CA ARG A 183 8.87 1.23 -18.46
C ARG A 183 8.46 1.72 -19.84
N THR A 184 7.18 2.03 -20.07
CA THR A 184 6.67 2.58 -21.34
C THR A 184 6.73 4.10 -21.42
N ARG A 185 7.35 4.78 -20.44
CA ARG A 185 7.48 6.24 -20.44
C ARG A 185 8.66 6.71 -21.28
N LEU A 186 8.48 7.83 -21.98
CA LEU A 186 9.47 8.41 -22.91
C LEU A 186 10.87 8.65 -22.30
N TYR A 187 10.97 8.99 -21.00
CA TYR A 187 12.27 9.17 -20.36
C TYR A 187 13.03 7.86 -20.16
N VAL A 188 12.32 6.73 -20.04
CA VAL A 188 12.91 5.39 -19.98
C VAL A 188 13.41 4.98 -21.36
N ASP A 189 12.64 5.25 -22.41
CA ASP A 189 13.06 4.97 -23.79
C ASP A 189 14.31 5.79 -24.18
N ALA A 190 14.34 7.07 -23.81
CA ALA A 190 15.53 7.91 -24.02
C ALA A 190 16.76 7.36 -23.28
N ALA A 191 16.60 6.83 -22.06
CA ALA A 191 17.71 6.21 -21.32
C ALA A 191 18.22 4.93 -22.01
N ARG A 192 17.32 4.13 -22.60
CA ARG A 192 17.69 2.91 -23.34
C ARG A 192 18.46 3.22 -24.62
N VAL A 193 18.04 4.26 -25.37
CA VAL A 193 18.77 4.71 -26.57
C VAL A 193 20.18 5.20 -26.22
N ASN A 194 20.37 5.73 -25.00
CA ASN A 194 21.69 6.10 -24.47
C ASN A 194 22.53 4.91 -23.97
N GLY A 195 22.11 3.66 -24.22
CA GLY A 195 22.88 2.45 -23.87
C GLY A 195 22.85 2.05 -22.40
N VAL A 196 21.95 2.61 -21.59
CA VAL A 196 21.80 2.21 -20.17
C VAL A 196 21.25 0.79 -20.09
N SER A 197 21.88 -0.07 -19.27
CA SER A 197 21.45 -1.47 -19.15
C SER A 197 20.07 -1.58 -18.50
N SER A 198 19.32 -2.63 -18.82
CA SER A 198 17.96 -2.83 -18.28
C SER A 198 17.92 -2.88 -16.75
N ALA A 199 18.92 -3.51 -16.10
CA ALA A 199 19.05 -3.50 -14.64
C ALA A 199 19.26 -2.08 -14.08
N GLN A 200 20.09 -1.27 -14.75
CA GLN A 200 20.28 0.14 -14.38
C GLN A 200 19.03 0.98 -14.64
N VAL A 201 18.27 0.70 -15.70
CA VAL A 201 16.96 1.31 -15.95
C VAL A 201 16.01 1.01 -14.79
N ASN A 202 15.93 -0.25 -14.36
CA ASN A 202 15.06 -0.64 -13.26
C ASN A 202 15.46 0.07 -11.96
N LEU A 203 16.74 0.03 -11.57
CA LEU A 203 17.19 0.60 -10.30
C LEU A 203 17.17 2.14 -10.27
N ARG A 204 17.48 2.80 -11.39
CA ARG A 204 17.65 4.26 -11.43
C ARG A 204 16.42 5.03 -11.93
N HIS A 205 15.51 4.38 -12.66
CA HIS A 205 14.37 5.05 -13.29
C HIS A 205 13.02 4.45 -12.91
N VAL A 206 12.91 3.12 -12.77
CA VAL A 206 11.63 2.45 -12.47
C VAL A 206 11.38 2.40 -10.96
N LEU A 207 12.34 1.87 -10.18
CA LEU A 207 12.22 1.72 -8.73
C LEU A 207 11.99 3.08 -8.02
N PRO A 208 12.73 4.16 -8.34
CA PRO A 208 12.47 5.48 -7.78
C PRO A 208 11.08 6.02 -8.14
N GLY A 209 10.55 5.63 -9.30
CA GLY A 209 9.21 6.02 -9.76
C GLY A 209 8.07 5.36 -8.99
N MET A 210 8.34 4.25 -8.28
CA MET A 210 7.34 3.52 -7.49
C MET A 210 7.52 3.68 -5.99
N LEU A 211 8.52 4.44 -5.50
CA LEU A 211 8.81 4.55 -4.06
C LEU A 211 7.61 4.98 -3.22
N THR A 212 6.77 5.89 -3.74
CA THR A 212 5.53 6.28 -3.05
C THR A 212 4.57 5.09 -2.94
N ALA A 213 4.35 4.33 -4.01
CA ALA A 213 3.51 3.13 -3.98
C ALA A 213 4.10 2.03 -3.08
N ILE A 214 5.44 1.88 -3.06
CA ILE A 214 6.16 0.96 -2.17
C ILE A 214 5.88 1.30 -0.71
N ALA A 215 6.02 2.57 -0.34
CA ALA A 215 5.80 3.02 1.04
C ALA A 215 4.33 2.84 1.47
N VAL A 216 3.37 3.20 0.60
CA VAL A 216 1.93 3.00 0.85
C VAL A 216 1.61 1.52 1.07
N GLN A 217 2.04 0.67 0.14
CA GLN A 217 1.78 -0.77 0.21
C GLN A 217 2.48 -1.43 1.41
N ALA A 218 3.67 -0.97 1.78
CA ALA A 218 4.40 -1.48 2.93
C ALA A 218 3.66 -1.18 4.24
N ALA A 219 3.12 0.03 4.40
CA ALA A 219 2.33 0.39 5.57
C ALA A 219 1.02 -0.41 5.65
N GLN A 220 0.33 -0.63 4.52
CA GLN A 220 -0.86 -1.49 4.46
C GLN A 220 -0.55 -2.93 4.87
N LEU A 221 0.53 -3.51 4.34
CA LEU A 221 0.92 -4.88 4.65
C LEU A 221 1.46 -5.04 6.06
N PHE A 222 2.09 -4.00 6.61
CA PHE A 222 2.47 -3.95 8.02
C PHE A 222 1.25 -4.05 8.93
N ALA A 223 0.20 -3.25 8.65
CA ALA A 223 -1.05 -3.31 9.41
C ALA A 223 -1.70 -4.70 9.38
N ILE A 224 -1.72 -5.33 8.20
CA ILE A 224 -2.22 -6.71 8.03
C ILE A 224 -1.34 -7.70 8.80
N GLY A 225 -0.02 -7.55 8.74
CA GLY A 225 0.93 -8.41 9.45
C GLY A 225 0.75 -8.36 10.97
N VAL A 226 0.60 -7.16 11.54
CA VAL A 226 0.33 -6.97 12.97
C VAL A 226 -0.99 -7.63 13.37
N LEU A 227 -2.04 -7.50 12.54
CA LEU A 227 -3.34 -8.12 12.84
C LEU A 227 -3.28 -9.66 12.79
N ILE A 228 -2.53 -10.22 11.84
CA ILE A 228 -2.33 -11.67 11.74
C ILE A 228 -1.49 -12.19 12.91
N GLU A 229 -0.42 -11.48 13.30
CA GLU A 229 0.39 -11.80 14.48
C GLU A 229 -0.46 -11.81 15.75
N ALA A 230 -1.20 -10.72 16.00
CA ALA A 230 -2.09 -10.62 17.15
C ALA A 230 -3.18 -11.70 17.13
N GLY A 231 -3.74 -12.02 15.96
CA GLY A 231 -4.74 -13.08 15.82
C GLY A 231 -4.18 -14.48 16.11
N LEU A 232 -2.96 -14.78 15.66
CA LEU A 232 -2.29 -16.04 15.96
C LEU A 232 -1.94 -16.15 17.45
N ALA A 233 -1.43 -15.07 18.03
CA ALA A 233 -1.15 -15.02 19.46
C ALA A 233 -2.43 -15.17 20.29
N PHE A 234 -3.53 -14.57 19.85
CA PHE A 234 -4.84 -14.73 20.48
C PHE A 234 -5.33 -16.19 20.44
N MET A 235 -5.06 -16.91 19.35
CA MET A 235 -5.38 -18.33 19.19
C MET A 235 -4.44 -19.28 19.98
N GLY A 236 -3.47 -18.74 20.73
CA GLY A 236 -2.52 -19.53 21.52
C GLY A 236 -1.24 -19.92 20.75
N PHE A 237 -1.04 -19.40 19.54
CA PHE A 237 0.18 -19.61 18.74
C PHE A 237 1.15 -18.42 18.82
N GLY A 238 1.10 -17.69 19.93
CA GLY A 238 1.96 -16.55 20.21
C GLY A 238 3.27 -16.96 20.89
N PRO A 239 4.14 -16.00 21.22
CA PRO A 239 5.36 -16.26 21.99
C PRO A 239 5.08 -17.07 23.25
N SER A 240 6.02 -17.95 23.62
CA SER A 240 5.91 -18.72 24.86
C SER A 240 5.97 -17.80 26.08
N VAL A 241 5.12 -18.09 27.08
CA VAL A 241 5.19 -17.50 28.43
C VAL A 241 6.63 -17.66 28.95
N PRO A 242 7.25 -16.64 29.57
CA PRO A 242 6.67 -15.39 30.12
C PRO A 242 6.49 -14.22 29.13
N SER A 243 7.04 -14.33 27.93
CA SER A 243 7.15 -13.23 26.97
C SER A 243 5.78 -12.67 26.55
N PRO A 244 5.46 -11.38 26.80
CA PRO A 244 4.17 -10.81 26.40
C PRO A 244 4.10 -10.52 24.89
N SER A 245 2.90 -10.67 24.32
CA SER A 245 2.54 -10.16 22.99
C SER A 245 1.20 -9.46 23.08
N TRP A 246 0.91 -8.52 22.19
CA TRP A 246 -0.38 -7.81 22.22
C TRP A 246 -1.56 -8.76 22.02
N GLY A 247 -1.45 -9.73 21.10
CA GLY A 247 -2.50 -10.74 20.91
C GLY A 247 -2.69 -11.66 22.12
N GLY A 248 -1.59 -12.07 22.77
CA GLY A 248 -1.65 -12.88 23.99
C GLY A 248 -2.25 -12.13 25.18
N LEU A 249 -1.92 -10.84 25.33
CA LEU A 249 -2.52 -9.97 26.35
C LEU A 249 -4.02 -9.78 26.13
N ILE A 250 -4.47 -9.63 24.87
CA ILE A 250 -5.90 -9.58 24.54
C ILE A 250 -6.58 -10.94 24.83
N ALA A 251 -5.91 -12.06 24.57
CA ALA A 251 -6.45 -13.38 24.90
C ALA A 251 -6.66 -13.55 26.40
N ALA A 252 -5.66 -13.23 27.22
CA ALA A 252 -5.78 -13.30 28.68
C ALA A 252 -6.90 -12.37 29.19
N ALA A 253 -6.98 -11.15 28.67
CA ALA A 253 -8.04 -10.20 29.01
C ALA A 253 -9.44 -10.70 28.61
N SER A 254 -9.56 -11.40 27.48
CA SER A 254 -10.85 -11.92 27.00
C SER A 254 -11.45 -13.00 27.91
N GLN A 255 -10.61 -13.71 28.67
CA GLN A 255 -11.06 -14.71 29.66
C GLN A 255 -11.67 -14.06 30.90
N HIS A 256 -11.28 -12.82 31.21
CA HIS A 256 -11.68 -12.05 32.39
C HIS A 256 -12.66 -10.92 32.05
N ILE A 257 -13.28 -10.95 30.86
CA ILE A 257 -14.14 -9.85 30.37
C ILE A 257 -15.35 -9.56 31.28
N TYR A 258 -15.81 -10.55 32.04
CA TYR A 258 -16.91 -10.39 33.00
C TYR A 258 -16.45 -9.97 34.40
N ASP A 259 -15.18 -10.19 34.74
CA ASP A 259 -14.61 -9.89 36.05
C ASP A 259 -13.97 -8.50 36.07
N ASP A 260 -13.10 -8.21 35.09
CA ASP A 260 -12.50 -6.90 34.87
C ASP A 260 -12.55 -6.53 33.37
N PRO A 261 -13.62 -5.89 32.90
CA PRO A 261 -13.75 -5.45 31.51
C PRO A 261 -12.67 -4.44 31.10
N TRP A 262 -12.06 -3.74 32.06
CA TRP A 262 -11.02 -2.75 31.77
C TRP A 262 -9.77 -3.40 31.19
N LEU A 263 -9.40 -4.60 31.64
CA LEU A 263 -8.17 -5.29 31.26
C LEU A 263 -8.00 -5.44 29.72
N MET A 264 -9.09 -5.49 28.97
CA MET A 264 -9.08 -5.60 27.51
C MET A 264 -8.84 -4.25 26.79
N VAL A 265 -9.22 -3.13 27.41
CA VAL A 265 -9.21 -1.80 26.78
C VAL A 265 -7.80 -1.29 26.47
N PRO A 266 -6.81 -1.33 27.39
CA PRO A 266 -5.48 -0.78 27.15
C PRO A 266 -4.79 -1.42 25.93
N THR A 267 -4.70 -2.75 25.91
CA THR A 267 -4.01 -3.47 24.83
C THR A 267 -4.79 -3.38 23.52
N GLY A 268 -6.13 -3.46 23.58
CA GLY A 268 -6.98 -3.31 22.40
C GLY A 268 -6.86 -1.93 21.75
N LEU A 269 -6.77 -0.87 22.57
CA LEU A 269 -6.59 0.50 22.08
C LEU A 269 -5.22 0.69 21.42
N VAL A 270 -4.15 0.15 22.01
CA VAL A 270 -2.80 0.20 21.42
C VAL A 270 -2.77 -0.51 20.06
N LEU A 271 -3.35 -1.70 19.97
CA LEU A 271 -3.43 -2.45 18.71
C LEU A 271 -4.25 -1.68 17.66
N ALA A 272 -5.43 -1.17 18.03
CA ALA A 272 -6.31 -0.42 17.13
C ALA A 272 -5.64 0.86 16.61
N LEU A 273 -5.04 1.66 17.50
CA LEU A 273 -4.34 2.88 17.13
C LEU A 273 -3.13 2.58 16.23
N THR A 274 -2.43 1.47 16.44
CA THR A 274 -1.30 1.05 15.59
C THR A 274 -1.76 0.74 14.16
N VAL A 275 -2.85 -0.02 14.01
CA VAL A 275 -3.43 -0.35 12.71
C VAL A 275 -3.96 0.89 12.01
N ILE A 276 -4.66 1.77 12.73
CA ILE A 276 -5.16 3.05 12.20
C ILE A 276 -3.99 3.93 11.76
N ALA A 277 -2.96 4.07 12.59
CA ALA A 277 -1.78 4.87 12.27
C ALA A 277 -1.06 4.35 11.03
N ALA A 278 -0.87 3.03 10.89
CA ALA A 278 -0.27 2.46 9.70
C ALA A 278 -1.07 2.79 8.42
N ASN A 279 -2.40 2.64 8.45
CA ASN A 279 -3.26 2.96 7.30
C ASN A 279 -3.29 4.47 6.98
N VAL A 280 -3.41 5.32 8.00
CA VAL A 280 -3.38 6.78 7.83
C VAL A 280 -2.02 7.25 7.29
N LEU A 281 -0.93 6.61 7.72
CA LEU A 281 0.40 6.88 7.17
C LEU A 281 0.46 6.49 5.68
N ALA A 282 -0.12 5.36 5.29
CA ALA A 282 -0.23 4.95 3.90
C ALA A 282 -0.97 6.02 3.06
N ASP A 283 -2.12 6.49 3.52
CA ASP A 283 -2.91 7.52 2.83
C ASP A 283 -2.18 8.87 2.73
N ALA A 284 -1.51 9.29 3.81
CA ALA A 284 -0.72 10.51 3.84
C ALA A 284 0.46 10.48 2.85
N VAL A 285 1.13 9.32 2.74
CA VAL A 285 2.20 9.13 1.76
C VAL A 285 1.64 9.09 0.34
N GLY A 286 0.51 8.44 0.12
CA GLY A 286 -0.15 8.32 -1.17
C GLY A 286 -0.61 9.67 -1.73
N THR A 287 -1.24 10.50 -0.90
CA THR A 287 -1.72 11.85 -1.28
C THR A 287 -0.60 12.81 -1.64
N GLY A 288 0.58 12.69 -1.02
CA GLY A 288 1.77 13.48 -1.38
C GLY A 288 2.34 13.19 -2.78
N GLY A 289 2.07 12.00 -3.33
CA GLY A 289 2.49 11.62 -4.69
C GLY A 289 1.46 11.93 -5.78
N GLY A 290 0.18 12.03 -5.43
CA GLY A 290 -0.95 12.12 -6.38
C GLY A 290 -1.19 13.49 -7.03
N GLU A 291 -0.54 14.57 -6.57
CA GLU A 291 -0.81 15.93 -7.06
C GLU A 291 -0.10 16.28 -8.39
N ARG A 292 0.18 15.29 -9.25
CA ARG A 292 0.83 15.51 -10.56
C ARG A 292 -0.11 15.48 -11.76
N GLU A 293 -1.40 15.19 -11.60
CA GLU A 293 -2.30 15.03 -12.74
C GLU A 293 -3.66 15.72 -12.58
N ARG A 294 -3.69 16.93 -12.00
CA ARG A 294 -4.69 17.90 -12.44
C ARG A 294 -4.12 18.63 -13.64
N VAL A 295 -4.22 18.00 -14.81
CA VAL A 295 -4.18 18.71 -16.08
C VAL A 295 -5.19 19.84 -15.95
N ARG A 296 -4.70 21.08 -15.77
CA ARG A 296 -5.48 22.28 -16.06
C ARG A 296 -5.86 22.13 -17.52
N LEU A 297 -7.02 21.53 -17.79
CA LEU A 297 -7.75 21.76 -19.02
C LEU A 297 -8.06 23.25 -18.99
N ARG A 298 -7.11 24.04 -19.49
CA ARG A 298 -7.31 25.43 -19.81
C ARG A 298 -8.42 25.38 -20.86
N PRO A 299 -9.62 25.91 -20.60
CA PRO A 299 -10.67 25.91 -21.60
C PRO A 299 -10.08 26.66 -22.80
N SER A 300 -9.89 25.95 -23.91
CA SER A 300 -9.54 26.59 -25.16
C SER A 300 -10.66 27.58 -25.45
N ALA A 301 -10.33 28.88 -25.44
CA ALA A 301 -11.29 29.92 -25.76
C ALA A 301 -11.93 29.58 -27.12
N PRO A 302 -13.26 29.67 -27.26
CA PRO A 302 -13.89 29.38 -28.54
C PRO A 302 -13.37 30.40 -29.56
N GLU A 303 -12.64 29.93 -30.57
CA GLU A 303 -12.30 30.75 -31.73
C GLU A 303 -13.60 31.28 -32.33
N ARG A 304 -13.84 32.59 -32.16
CA ARG A 304 -14.90 33.32 -32.86
C ARG A 304 -14.58 33.26 -34.35
N GLY A 305 -15.16 32.28 -35.03
CA GLY A 305 -15.14 32.19 -36.48
C GLY A 305 -15.64 33.51 -37.09
N LYS A 306 -14.77 34.18 -37.84
CA LYS A 306 -15.13 35.29 -38.73
C LYS A 306 -16.20 34.78 -39.70
N ARG A 307 -17.44 35.24 -39.52
CA ARG A 307 -18.50 35.09 -40.51
C ARG A 307 -18.07 35.84 -41.77
N ARG A 308 -17.82 35.10 -42.86
CA ARG A 308 -17.76 35.69 -44.22
C ARG A 308 -19.19 36.03 -44.67
N PRO A 309 -19.41 37.14 -45.37
CA PRO A 309 -20.74 37.48 -45.87
C PRO A 309 -21.10 36.54 -47.03
N ALA A 310 -22.34 36.05 -47.03
CA ALA A 310 -22.89 35.24 -48.10
C ALA A 310 -23.19 36.14 -49.32
N GLY A 311 -22.39 36.00 -50.37
CA GLY A 311 -22.71 36.44 -51.71
C GLY A 311 -23.62 35.43 -52.40
N ALA A 312 -24.54 35.95 -53.21
CA ALA A 312 -25.64 35.25 -53.86
C ALA A 312 -25.23 34.17 -54.87
N GLY A 313 -26.09 33.15 -54.99
CA GLY A 313 -26.41 32.42 -56.22
C GLY A 313 -25.31 31.55 -56.83
N HIS A 314 -25.45 30.22 -56.69
CA HIS A 314 -25.74 29.35 -57.82
C HIS A 314 -25.92 27.90 -57.38
N THR A 315 -26.81 27.26 -58.12
CA THR A 315 -27.33 25.90 -58.08
C THR A 315 -26.26 24.82 -58.22
N GLY A 316 -26.44 23.70 -57.50
CA GLY A 316 -25.97 22.39 -57.96
C GLY A 316 -24.98 21.64 -57.06
N ALA A 317 -25.24 20.33 -56.97
CA ALA A 317 -24.35 19.25 -56.57
C ALA A 317 -24.09 19.00 -55.07
N ARG A 318 -24.77 17.93 -54.61
CA ARG A 318 -24.32 16.88 -53.68
C ARG A 318 -22.86 17.00 -53.22
N VAL A 319 -22.65 16.97 -51.91
CA VAL A 319 -21.96 15.91 -51.14
C VAL A 319 -22.04 16.33 -49.67
N LEU A 320 -22.77 15.59 -48.83
CA LEU A 320 -22.59 15.66 -47.38
C LEU A 320 -22.38 14.26 -46.85
N VAL A 321 -21.09 13.89 -46.87
CA VAL A 321 -20.49 12.83 -46.08
C VAL A 321 -20.71 13.12 -44.60
N GLY A 322 -21.29 12.14 -43.91
CA GLY A 322 -20.88 11.69 -42.58
C GLY A 322 -20.75 12.75 -41.49
N ARG A 323 -21.88 13.15 -40.90
CA ARG A 323 -21.90 13.80 -39.59
C ARG A 323 -21.72 12.73 -38.52
N TRP A 324 -20.49 12.56 -38.05
CA TRP A 324 -20.15 11.78 -36.86
C TRP A 324 -20.92 12.33 -35.65
N CYS A 325 -21.92 11.57 -35.18
CA CYS A 325 -22.57 11.80 -33.91
C CYS A 325 -22.00 10.77 -32.92
N TYR A 326 -20.94 11.15 -32.21
CA TYR A 326 -20.51 10.44 -31.01
C TYR A 326 -21.43 10.85 -29.87
N ARG A 327 -22.46 10.06 -29.60
CA ARG A 327 -23.21 10.14 -28.35
C ARG A 327 -23.81 8.78 -28.01
N TYR A 328 -23.16 8.09 -27.08
CA TYR A 328 -23.67 7.05 -26.18
C TYR A 328 -24.82 6.16 -26.68
N GLY A 329 -24.55 4.87 -26.88
CA GLY A 329 -25.58 3.83 -26.72
C GLY A 329 -25.44 2.64 -27.68
N ARG A 330 -25.17 1.47 -27.10
CA ARG A 330 -25.51 0.10 -27.56
C ARG A 330 -25.99 -0.04 -29.02
N CYS A 331 -25.18 -0.70 -29.84
CA CYS A 331 -25.68 -1.39 -31.03
C CYS A 331 -26.10 -2.80 -30.65
N ASP A 332 -27.37 -2.97 -30.32
CA ASP A 332 -28.07 -4.25 -30.46
C ASP A 332 -28.78 -4.27 -31.83
N SER A 333 -28.62 -5.41 -32.48
CA SER A 333 -29.22 -5.86 -33.74
C SER A 333 -30.57 -5.25 -34.11
N PHE A 334 -30.74 -4.67 -35.30
CA PHE A 334 -32.01 -4.79 -36.04
C PHE A 334 -31.86 -4.62 -37.57
N ARG A 335 -32.19 -5.73 -38.21
CA ARG A 335 -32.53 -6.04 -39.61
C ARG A 335 -33.25 -4.90 -40.35
N CYS A 336 -32.75 -4.46 -41.51
CA CYS A 336 -33.50 -3.62 -42.45
C CYS A 336 -34.22 -4.49 -43.50
N ARG A 337 -35.55 -4.41 -43.51
CA ARG A 337 -36.44 -5.00 -44.52
C ARG A 337 -36.83 -3.89 -45.50
N GLY A 338 -36.55 -4.07 -46.78
CA GLY A 338 -36.97 -3.14 -47.83
C GLY A 338 -38.48 -3.25 -48.10
N GLY A 339 -39.12 -2.12 -48.37
CA GLY A 339 -40.50 -2.03 -48.83
C GLY A 339 -40.73 -0.73 -49.59
N ARG A 340 -40.96 -0.85 -50.90
CA ARG A 340 -41.45 0.21 -51.79
C ARG A 340 -42.91 0.54 -51.46
N ALA A 341 -43.34 1.76 -51.76
CA ALA A 341 -44.70 2.05 -52.16
C ALA A 341 -44.69 3.23 -53.15
N ASP A 342 -45.03 2.92 -54.40
CA ASP A 342 -45.61 3.85 -55.37
C ASP A 342 -47.11 3.94 -55.08
N GLY A 343 -47.72 5.12 -55.29
CA GLY A 343 -49.17 5.35 -55.23
C GLY A 343 -49.57 6.52 -54.34
#